data_AF-A0A242MC40-F1
#
_entry.id   AF-A0A242MC40-F1
#
_cell.length_a   1.000
_cell.length_b   1.000
_cell.length_c   1.000
_cell.angle_alpha   90.00
_cell.angle_beta   90.00
_cell.angle_gamma   90.00
#
_symmetry.space_group_name_H-M   'P 1'
#
loop_
_entity.id
_entity.type
_entity.pdbx_description
1 polymer ?
#
loop_
_entity_poly.entity_id
_entity_poly.type
_entity_poly.pdbx_seq_one_letter_code
_entity_poly.pdbx_strand_id
1 'polypeptide(L)'
;MTRWQALPRGRGERSRIPQRPDRVELAILTALADIYGSQILSNASLGYALRLVARHGGVELVQRVLWGESAADLQLATMLGAVRVSFEEVVIAFSDELLAQAHDVLAGFRPRPPGGPKSGQGDRG
;
A
#
# COMPACT_ATOMS: atom_id res chain seq x y z
N MET A 1 0.85 31.76 33.60
CA MET A 1 0.86 31.85 32.12
C MET A 1 1.77 30.74 31.59
N THR A 2 1.22 29.56 31.32
CA THR A 2 1.99 28.33 31.05
C THR A 2 2.05 28.07 29.55
N ARG A 3 3.28 28.09 29.00
CA ARG A 3 3.63 27.86 27.60
C ARG A 3 3.51 26.37 27.27
N TRP A 4 2.53 26.00 26.47
CA TRP A 4 2.42 24.67 25.88
C TRP A 4 3.46 24.52 24.76
N GLN A 5 4.45 23.65 24.98
CA GLN A 5 5.35 23.17 23.92
C GLN A 5 4.60 22.11 23.11
N ALA A 6 4.52 22.31 21.79
CA ALA A 6 3.99 21.33 20.88
C ALA A 6 4.97 20.14 20.77
N LEU A 7 4.54 18.98 21.26
CA LEU A 7 5.21 17.72 21.02
C LEU A 7 5.15 17.38 19.52
N PRO A 8 6.22 16.78 18.95
CA PRO A 8 6.19 16.33 17.57
C PRO A 8 5.10 15.27 17.42
N ARG A 9 4.19 15.49 16.47
CA ARG A 9 3.14 14.54 16.10
C ARG A 9 3.83 13.25 15.65
N GLY A 10 3.85 12.27 16.53
CA GLY A 10 4.15 10.89 16.18
C GLY A 10 3.31 10.53 14.96
N ARG A 11 3.99 9.96 13.96
CA ARG A 11 3.40 9.45 12.71
C ARG A 11 2.17 8.64 13.08
N GLY A 12 0.99 9.24 12.87
CA GLY A 12 -0.26 8.69 13.33
C GLY A 12 -0.44 7.29 12.76
N GLU A 13 -0.49 6.31 13.65
CA GLU A 13 -1.32 5.13 13.44
C GLU A 13 -2.74 5.67 13.25
N ARG A 14 -3.07 6.05 12.01
CA ARG A 14 -4.44 6.42 11.65
C ARG A 14 -5.27 5.22 12.02
N SER A 15 -6.21 5.38 12.95
CA SER A 15 -7.27 4.39 13.17
C SER A 15 -7.76 3.91 11.81
N ARG A 16 -7.54 2.62 11.52
CA ARG A 16 -8.03 1.95 10.30
C ARG A 16 -9.54 1.81 10.44
N ILE A 17 -10.26 2.92 10.25
CA ILE A 17 -11.67 2.85 9.88
C ILE A 17 -11.69 2.04 8.57
N PRO A 18 -12.53 1.00 8.45
CA PRO A 18 -12.71 0.30 7.19
C PRO A 18 -13.05 1.32 6.10
N GLN A 19 -12.09 1.63 5.25
CA GLN A 19 -12.32 2.43 4.05
C GLN A 19 -13.02 1.50 3.07
N ARG A 20 -14.01 2.04 2.36
CA ARG A 20 -14.62 1.31 1.24
C ARG A 20 -13.50 1.01 0.24
N PRO A 21 -13.36 -0.24 -0.25
CA PRO A 21 -12.33 -0.57 -1.23
C PRO A 21 -12.51 0.32 -2.46
N ASP A 22 -11.39 0.78 -2.99
CA ASP A 22 -11.38 1.50 -4.27
C ASP A 22 -11.67 0.55 -5.44
N ARG A 23 -11.73 1.08 -6.67
CA ARG A 23 -12.06 0.27 -7.85
C ARG A 23 -11.03 -0.84 -8.10
N VAL A 24 -9.75 -0.58 -7.81
CA VAL A 24 -8.65 -1.53 -8.01
C VAL A 24 -8.74 -2.63 -6.95
N GLU A 25 -8.89 -2.26 -5.68
CA GLU A 25 -9.07 -3.21 -4.59
C GLU A 25 -10.31 -4.07 -4.79
N LEU A 26 -11.41 -3.50 -5.28
CA LEU A 26 -12.61 -4.26 -5.59
C LEU A 26 -12.35 -5.27 -6.71
N ALA A 27 -11.65 -4.89 -7.79
CA ALA A 27 -11.30 -5.81 -8.86
C ALA A 27 -10.41 -6.97 -8.37
N ILE A 28 -9.46 -6.67 -7.49
CA ILE A 28 -8.58 -7.67 -6.86
C ILE A 28 -9.39 -8.64 -5.98
N LEU A 29 -10.27 -8.11 -5.14
CA LEU A 29 -11.13 -8.92 -4.27
C LEU A 29 -12.11 -9.78 -5.08
N THR A 30 -12.64 -9.25 -6.18
CA THR A 30 -13.49 -10.01 -7.12
C THR A 30 -12.71 -11.14 -7.78
N ALA A 31 -11.51 -10.89 -8.32
CA ALA A 31 -10.68 -11.94 -8.92
C ALA A 31 -10.37 -13.07 -7.94
N LEU A 32 -10.08 -12.71 -6.68
CA LEU A 32 -9.87 -13.68 -5.61
C LEU A 32 -11.14 -14.50 -5.31
N ALA A 33 -12.30 -13.84 -5.26
CA ALA A 33 -13.57 -14.51 -5.02
C ALA A 33 -13.98 -15.41 -6.20
N ASP A 34 -13.73 -15.00 -7.44
CA ASP A 34 -14.07 -15.78 -8.64
C ASP A 34 -13.25 -17.08 -8.73
N ILE A 35 -11.97 -17.03 -8.35
CA ILE A 35 -11.08 -18.20 -8.41
C ILE A 35 -11.25 -19.13 -7.21
N TYR A 36 -11.33 -18.58 -5.99
CA TYR A 36 -11.31 -19.40 -4.76
C TYR A 36 -12.69 -19.58 -4.13
N GLY A 37 -13.67 -18.76 -4.49
CA GLY A 37 -15.01 -18.80 -3.92
C GLY A 37 -14.99 -18.74 -2.39
N SER A 38 -15.75 -19.62 -1.75
CA SER A 38 -15.83 -19.71 -0.29
C SER A 38 -14.54 -20.19 0.38
N GLN A 39 -13.60 -20.79 -0.37
CA GLN A 39 -12.33 -21.27 0.18
C GLN A 39 -11.49 -20.12 0.74
N ILE A 40 -11.71 -18.89 0.25
CA ILE A 40 -10.99 -17.71 0.73
C ILE A 40 -11.27 -17.41 2.21
N LEU A 41 -12.40 -17.87 2.74
CA LEU A 41 -12.81 -17.69 4.14
C LEU A 41 -12.44 -18.87 5.04
N SER A 42 -12.33 -20.08 4.47
CA SER A 42 -12.07 -21.30 5.25
C SER A 42 -10.60 -21.75 5.22
N ASN A 43 -9.85 -21.39 4.18
CA ASN A 43 -8.43 -21.72 4.07
C ASN A 43 -7.60 -20.63 4.76
N ALA A 44 -6.93 -20.99 5.86
CA ALA A 44 -6.14 -20.05 6.67
C ALA A 44 -5.05 -19.32 5.86
N SER A 45 -4.49 -19.99 4.85
CA SER A 45 -3.47 -19.45 3.96
C SER A 45 -4.06 -18.42 2.99
N LEU A 46 -5.25 -18.66 2.44
CA LEU A 46 -5.97 -17.67 1.62
C LEU A 46 -6.48 -16.50 2.49
N GLY A 47 -6.89 -16.78 3.72
CA GLY A 47 -7.22 -15.76 4.70
C GLY A 47 -6.04 -14.87 5.10
N TYR A 48 -4.79 -15.29 4.87
CA TYR A 48 -3.62 -14.42 4.99
C TYR A 48 -3.56 -13.38 3.87
N ALA A 49 -3.90 -13.74 2.63
CA ALA A 49 -3.96 -12.80 1.51
C ALA A 49 -4.97 -11.67 1.78
N LEU A 50 -6.17 -12.00 2.26
CA LEU A 50 -7.18 -11.00 2.67
C LEU A 50 -6.70 -10.10 3.81
N ARG A 51 -5.96 -10.66 4.78
CA ARG A 51 -5.34 -9.87 5.85
C ARG A 51 -4.26 -8.93 5.31
N LEU A 52 -3.54 -9.32 4.26
CA LEU A 52 -2.60 -8.43 3.57
C LEU A 52 -3.36 -7.25 2.96
N VAL A 53 -4.40 -7.52 2.16
CA VAL A 53 -5.24 -6.46 1.56
C VAL A 53 -5.77 -5.51 2.64
N ALA A 54 -6.32 -6.02 3.72
CA ALA A 54 -6.85 -5.18 4.80
C ALA A 54 -5.79 -4.34 5.54
N ARG A 55 -4.52 -4.77 5.55
CA ARG A 55 -3.43 -4.08 6.27
C ARG A 55 -2.65 -3.12 5.38
N HIS A 56 -2.49 -3.49 4.12
CA HIS A 56 -1.52 -2.94 3.18
C HIS A 56 -2.13 -2.45 1.87
N GLY A 57 -3.39 -2.80 1.62
CA GLY A 57 -4.10 -2.53 0.39
C GLY A 57 -3.97 -3.64 -0.66
N GLY A 58 -4.90 -3.66 -1.61
CA GLY A 58 -4.94 -4.66 -2.68
C GLY A 58 -3.71 -4.61 -3.59
N VAL A 59 -3.21 -3.41 -3.88
CA VAL A 59 -2.08 -3.21 -4.79
C VAL A 59 -0.79 -3.84 -4.26
N GLU A 60 -0.53 -3.77 -2.96
CA GLU A 60 0.65 -4.42 -2.36
C GLU A 60 0.58 -5.95 -2.53
N LEU A 61 -0.61 -6.55 -2.40
CA LEU A 61 -0.80 -7.98 -2.65
C LEU A 61 -0.44 -8.35 -4.09
N VAL A 62 -0.97 -7.61 -5.08
CA VAL A 62 -0.70 -7.85 -6.50
C VAL A 62 0.79 -7.71 -6.79
N GLN A 63 1.43 -6.67 -6.27
CA GLN A 63 2.86 -6.45 -6.49
C GLN A 63 3.71 -7.60 -5.95
N ARG A 64 3.42 -8.08 -4.75
CA ARG A 64 4.15 -9.20 -4.13
C ARG A 64 3.93 -10.51 -4.88
N VAL A 65 2.73 -10.75 -5.40
CA VAL A 65 2.42 -11.96 -6.18
C VAL A 65 3.06 -11.95 -7.57
N LEU A 66 3.12 -10.80 -8.24
CA LEU A 66 3.63 -10.71 -9.61
C LEU A 66 5.13 -10.49 -9.69
N TRP A 67 5.70 -9.70 -8.77
CA TRP A 67 7.09 -9.22 -8.84
C TRP A 67 7.85 -9.33 -7.51
N GLY A 68 7.26 -9.91 -6.46
CA GLY A 68 7.93 -10.03 -5.18
C GLY A 68 9.08 -11.05 -5.22
N GLU A 69 10.21 -10.69 -4.61
CA GLU A 69 11.44 -11.50 -4.66
C GLU A 69 11.76 -12.19 -3.32
N SER A 70 11.10 -11.79 -2.22
CA SER A 70 11.37 -12.41 -0.92
C SER A 70 10.82 -13.85 -0.87
N ALA A 71 11.39 -14.70 -0.01
CA ALA A 71 10.89 -16.07 0.17
C ALA A 71 9.39 -16.10 0.54
N ALA A 72 8.92 -15.11 1.31
CA ALA A 72 7.51 -14.97 1.64
C ALA A 72 6.65 -14.60 0.43
N ASP A 73 7.16 -13.76 -0.47
CA ASP A 73 6.46 -13.38 -1.69
C ASP A 73 6.40 -14.53 -2.69
N LEU A 74 7.49 -15.30 -2.84
CA LEU A 74 7.52 -16.50 -3.68
C LEU A 74 6.53 -17.57 -3.19
N GLN A 75 6.44 -17.77 -1.88
CA GLN A 75 5.45 -18.65 -1.28
C GLN A 75 4.02 -18.13 -1.52
N LEU A 76 3.80 -16.82 -1.38
CA LEU A 76 2.51 -16.19 -1.65
C LEU A 76 2.12 -16.31 -3.12
N ALA A 77 3.05 -16.10 -4.06
CA ALA A 77 2.85 -16.26 -5.48
C ALA A 77 2.53 -17.71 -5.86
N THR A 78 3.21 -18.67 -5.22
CA THR A 78 2.92 -20.11 -5.39
C THR A 78 1.51 -20.45 -4.91
N MET A 79 1.13 -19.94 -3.74
CA MET A 79 -0.21 -20.15 -3.16
C MET A 79 -1.31 -19.53 -4.02
N LEU A 80 -1.06 -18.34 -4.56
CA LEU A 80 -2.01 -17.57 -5.37
C LEU A 80 -1.85 -17.81 -6.87
N GLY A 81 -1.17 -18.88 -7.28
CA GLY A 81 -0.86 -19.15 -8.69
C GLY A 81 -2.09 -19.17 -9.60
N ALA A 82 -3.25 -19.63 -9.11
CA ALA A 82 -4.47 -19.71 -9.90
C ALA A 82 -5.11 -18.33 -10.21
N VAL A 83 -4.84 -17.29 -9.40
CA VAL A 83 -5.37 -15.92 -9.65
C VAL A 83 -4.37 -15.03 -10.40
N ARG A 84 -3.17 -15.55 -10.67
CA ARG A 84 -2.07 -14.75 -11.24
C ARG A 84 -2.43 -14.08 -12.56
N VAL A 85 -3.08 -14.82 -13.46
CA VAL A 85 -3.52 -14.27 -14.76
C VAL A 85 -4.50 -13.12 -14.55
N SER A 86 -5.48 -13.27 -13.65
CA SER A 86 -6.43 -12.20 -13.36
C SER A 86 -5.76 -10.98 -12.71
N PHE A 87 -4.68 -11.17 -11.95
CA PHE A 87 -3.89 -10.03 -11.45
C PHE A 87 -3.14 -9.29 -12.56
N GLU A 88 -2.61 -10.01 -13.56
CA GLU A 88 -2.01 -9.38 -14.75
C GLU A 88 -3.06 -8.57 -15.52
N GLU A 89 -4.29 -9.10 -15.66
CA GLU A 89 -5.41 -8.38 -16.27
C GLU A 89 -5.80 -7.11 -15.49
N VAL A 90 -5.82 -7.18 -14.15
CA VAL A 90 -6.06 -6.01 -13.29
C VAL A 90 -4.97 -4.95 -13.52
N VAL A 91 -3.71 -5.35 -13.61
CA VAL A 91 -2.60 -4.42 -13.87
C VAL A 91 -2.77 -3.71 -15.22
N ILE A 92 -3.20 -4.44 -16.25
CA ILE A 92 -3.46 -3.87 -17.57
C ILE A 92 -4.65 -2.90 -17.51
N ALA A 93 -5.76 -3.33 -16.92
CA ALA A 93 -7.02 -2.61 -16.89
C ALA A 93 -6.98 -1.33 -16.05
N PHE A 94 -6.14 -1.29 -15.00
CA PHE A 94 -6.05 -0.18 -14.05
C PHE A 94 -4.65 0.45 -14.02
N SER A 95 -3.93 0.39 -15.15
CA SER A 95 -2.56 0.88 -15.26
C SER A 95 -2.42 2.36 -14.90
N ASP A 96 -3.38 3.20 -15.29
CA ASP A 96 -3.39 4.64 -14.97
C ASP A 96 -3.57 4.89 -13.46
N GLU A 97 -4.50 4.20 -12.81
CA GLU A 97 -4.72 4.32 -11.37
C GLU A 97 -3.51 3.81 -10.57
N LEU A 98 -2.93 2.69 -10.98
CA LEU A 98 -1.72 2.13 -10.36
C LEU A 98 -0.53 3.08 -10.51
N LEU A 99 -0.37 3.69 -11.69
CA LEU A 99 0.70 4.67 -11.92
C LEU A 99 0.49 5.94 -11.09
N ALA A 100 -0.75 6.42 -10.95
CA ALA A 100 -1.07 7.54 -10.08
C ALA A 100 -0.70 7.25 -8.61
N GLN A 101 -1.05 6.07 -8.09
CA GLN A 101 -0.68 5.66 -6.74
C GLN A 101 0.85 5.56 -6.57
N ALA A 102 1.55 5.03 -7.58
CA ALA A 102 3.02 4.97 -7.55
C ALA A 102 3.65 6.38 -7.52
N HIS A 103 3.11 7.33 -8.30
CA HIS A 103 3.55 8.72 -8.28
C HIS A 103 3.34 9.36 -6.91
N ASP A 104 2.22 9.11 -6.24
CA ASP A 104 1.97 9.64 -4.88
C ASP A 104 2.98 9.10 -3.86
N VAL A 105 3.30 7.81 -3.93
CA VAL A 105 4.33 7.18 -3.09
C VAL A 105 5.69 7.84 -3.35
N LEU A 106 6.09 7.96 -4.62
CA LEU A 106 7.36 8.58 -5.02
C LEU A 106 7.44 10.07 -4.67
N ALA A 107 6.33 10.80 -4.73
CA ALA A 107 6.27 12.19 -4.30
C ALA A 107 6.61 12.35 -2.80
N GLY A 108 6.25 11.35 -1.98
CA GLY A 108 6.62 11.26 -0.57
C GLY A 108 8.12 11.04 -0.32
N PHE A 109 8.86 10.55 -1.31
CA PHE A 109 10.31 10.34 -1.25
C PHE A 109 11.12 11.53 -1.81
N ARG A 110 10.48 12.63 -2.21
CA ARG A 110 11.20 13.80 -2.73
C ARG A 110 12.27 14.25 -1.72
N PRO A 111 13.56 14.27 -2.13
CA PRO A 111 14.63 14.77 -1.27
C PRO A 111 14.28 16.17 -0.80
N ARG A 112 14.34 16.40 0.51
CA ARG A 112 14.28 17.76 1.04
C ARG A 112 15.44 18.53 0.41
N PRO A 113 15.21 19.70 -0.23
CA PRO A 113 16.30 20.45 -0.84
C PRO A 113 17.39 20.71 0.19
N PRO A 114 18.67 20.47 -0.12
CA PRO A 114 19.76 20.77 0.79
C PRO A 114 19.88 22.29 0.93
N GLY A 115 19.60 22.80 2.14
CA GLY A 115 19.99 24.15 2.58
C GLY A 115 19.31 25.32 1.88
N GLY A 116 18.15 25.75 2.39
CA GLY A 116 17.83 27.16 2.34
C GLY A 116 18.83 27.93 3.22
N PRO A 117 19.39 29.07 2.78
CA PRO A 117 20.35 29.81 3.58
C PRO A 117 19.71 30.13 4.93
N LYS A 118 20.44 29.84 6.02
CA LYS A 118 20.14 30.42 7.33
C LYS A 118 20.16 31.92 7.11
N SER A 119 19.00 32.55 7.16
CA SER A 119 18.89 33.99 7.29
C SER A 119 19.71 34.37 8.52
N GLY A 120 20.91 34.89 8.28
CA GLY A 120 21.71 35.59 9.26
C GLY A 120 20.92 36.80 9.68
N GLN A 121 20.07 36.61 10.68
CA GLN A 121 19.45 37.69 11.41
C GLN A 121 20.57 38.38 12.17
N GLY A 122 20.93 39.56 11.68
CA GLY A 122 22.03 40.36 12.19
C GLY A 122 21.86 40.70 13.66
N ASP A 123 23.01 40.78 14.34
CA ASP A 123 23.12 41.41 15.65
C ASP A 123 24.05 42.62 15.54
N ARG A 124 23.38 43.78 15.43
CA ARG A 124 23.63 45.09 16.03
C ARG A 124 25.06 45.38 16.51
N GLY A 125 25.71 46.31 15.80
CA GLY A 125 26.59 47.31 16.41
C GLY A 125 25.81 48.56 16.78
#